data_AF-A0AAD5RYW0-F1
#
_entry.id   AF-A0AAD5RYW0-F1
#
_cell.length_a   1.000
_cell.length_b   1.000
_cell.length_c   1.000
_cell.angle_alpha   90.00
_cell.angle_beta   90.00
_cell.angle_gamma   90.00
#
_symmetry.space_group_name_H-M   'P 1'
#
loop_
_entity.id
_entity.type
_entity.pdbx_description
1 polymer ?
#
loop_
_entity_poly.entity_id
_entity_poly.type
_entity_poly.pdbx_seq_one_letter_code
_entity_poly.pdbx_strand_id
1 'polypeptide(L)'
;MAPTTRAQRHRNSQSDSSTKSNPDHPNPHVSSQDLRSVEMEAEEGDTDDCIVQSPTTKLRYDISGLPSDAQSRVEDAFREPPQIALHHCRLRDGVYAFQMTELVPHSIRIGHPGGRHSVPSCSCAAESNSNKPLGDVDPATRGEMGVKSPCRHLLWLLDHVAKQTTAYEHNQNEPLTLNTKGYAEEIGDPFQEISRFHLDVLADSLHCNVVPDPSTPSPTFDNSRDHDTGSNSDDDEGDDDEDHEEEEEEESKIPSPLRVLEAREVLSSVAEVPVEDWRIDLSAPPRWRGKGSRGRKHGSLIRRGDLEATLFRMLISNDNLFHSFLSQLPERKPVNDPFRKLGQRVDRVVADLEAYSAALLTSSASGTSSSFTAPTILPPVPQPMTSSQTGAKVDELSETPNTVEWAAGHLQGIVRIIDTAIFTRDEPIKDWEQTSAVQTLVHLLGAVINRNKEFHPGNSSRDRNLFSRLIGDSPPGQGEDFVIYQLSLLPTACSMFLDPLQDMLVKLVDHKAYPRYIDKVKDLIARCKGGSRRASTVAASQSGSSARAGSKRRSQTIERDPKRQRHPR
;
A
#
# COMPACT_ATOMS: atom_id res chain seq x y z
N MET A 1 -45.60 18.39 34.99
CA MET A 1 -44.64 19.43 35.40
C MET A 1 -43.45 19.36 34.45
N ALA A 2 -43.25 20.43 33.68
CA ALA A 2 -42.16 20.58 32.72
C ALA A 2 -41.33 21.81 33.09
N PRO A 3 -40.07 21.87 32.65
CA PRO A 3 -39.54 23.15 32.22
C PRO A 3 -38.88 23.09 30.84
N THR A 4 -39.33 24.00 30.00
CA THR A 4 -38.67 24.54 28.80
C THR A 4 -37.56 25.52 29.17
N THR A 5 -36.45 25.54 28.43
CA THR A 5 -35.59 26.72 28.26
C THR A 5 -35.05 26.85 26.84
N ARG A 6 -34.81 28.10 26.44
CA ARG A 6 -34.77 28.69 25.10
C ARG A 6 -33.54 29.61 25.00
N ALA A 7 -33.00 29.75 23.78
CA ALA A 7 -32.06 30.78 23.29
C ALA A 7 -30.60 30.71 23.80
N GLN A 8 -29.55 31.15 23.10
CA GLN A 8 -29.43 32.34 22.24
C GLN A 8 -28.14 32.30 21.37
N ARG A 9 -28.22 32.81 20.12
CA ARG A 9 -27.11 33.12 19.21
C ARG A 9 -26.50 34.48 19.58
N HIS A 10 -25.18 34.62 19.51
CA HIS A 10 -24.49 35.92 19.44
C HIS A 10 -23.77 36.08 18.10
N ARG A 11 -24.08 37.20 17.42
CA ARG A 11 -23.45 37.77 16.23
C ARG A 11 -23.08 39.18 16.66
N ASN A 12 -21.83 39.61 16.53
CA ASN A 12 -21.45 41.00 16.81
C ASN A 12 -20.62 41.57 15.66
N SER A 13 -21.04 42.76 15.26
CA SER A 13 -20.59 43.54 14.11
C SER A 13 -19.68 44.69 14.53
N GLN A 14 -18.97 45.19 13.52
CA GLN A 14 -18.20 46.42 13.39
C GLN A 14 -18.79 47.67 14.06
N SER A 15 -17.89 48.58 14.46
CA SER A 15 -18.16 50.02 14.49
C SER A 15 -16.88 50.82 14.23
N ASP A 16 -16.98 51.70 13.23
CA ASP A 16 -16.07 52.77 12.83
C ASP A 16 -15.84 53.83 13.92
N SER A 17 -14.69 54.51 13.85
CA SER A 17 -14.62 55.96 14.13
C SER A 17 -13.32 56.57 13.59
N SER A 18 -13.47 57.48 12.63
CA SER A 18 -12.45 58.37 12.07
C SER A 18 -12.23 59.61 12.96
N THR A 19 -11.04 60.23 12.97
CA THR A 19 -10.85 61.69 12.75
C THR A 19 -9.39 62.20 12.82
N LYS A 20 -9.06 63.06 11.84
CA LYS A 20 -8.23 64.31 11.88
C LYS A 20 -6.71 64.30 11.64
N SER A 21 -6.38 64.60 10.37
CA SER A 21 -5.40 65.54 9.78
C SER A 21 -4.70 66.61 10.64
N ASN A 22 -3.40 66.90 10.44
CA ASN A 22 -2.79 67.96 9.54
C ASN A 22 -1.22 68.09 9.75
N PRO A 23 -0.43 68.98 9.07
CA PRO A 23 0.71 68.57 8.20
C PRO A 23 2.04 69.38 8.38
N ASP A 24 2.95 69.24 7.39
CA ASP A 24 4.01 70.17 6.89
C ASP A 24 5.53 69.92 7.13
N HIS A 25 6.20 69.49 6.04
CA HIS A 25 7.49 69.92 5.41
C HIS A 25 8.86 69.99 6.17
N PRO A 26 10.04 70.11 5.49
CA PRO A 26 10.53 69.61 4.18
C PRO A 26 11.96 68.97 4.20
N ASN A 27 12.38 68.43 3.05
CA ASN A 27 13.69 67.85 2.64
C ASN A 27 14.85 68.91 2.62
N PRO A 28 16.18 68.58 2.59
CA PRO A 28 16.86 68.17 1.34
C PRO A 28 18.18 67.32 1.41
N HIS A 29 18.49 66.66 0.27
CA HIS A 29 19.79 66.34 -0.38
C HIS A 29 21.01 65.78 0.41
N VAL A 30 21.62 64.67 -0.07
CA VAL A 30 22.94 64.62 -0.77
C VAL A 30 23.11 63.31 -1.59
N SER A 31 23.76 63.43 -2.75
CA SER A 31 24.19 62.41 -3.75
C SER A 31 25.11 61.29 -3.23
N SER A 32 25.19 60.17 -3.95
CA SER A 32 26.35 59.82 -4.82
C SER A 32 26.17 58.46 -5.52
N GLN A 33 26.62 58.43 -6.77
CA GLN A 33 26.62 57.31 -7.70
C GLN A 33 27.70 56.29 -7.33
N ASP A 34 27.42 55.00 -7.49
CA ASP A 34 28.45 53.99 -7.70
C ASP A 34 27.99 53.01 -8.79
N LEU A 35 28.69 53.05 -9.91
CA LEU A 35 28.59 52.11 -11.01
C LEU A 35 29.31 50.83 -10.59
N ARG A 36 28.56 49.74 -10.37
CA ARG A 36 29.13 48.40 -10.24
C ARG A 36 28.84 47.58 -11.49
N SER A 37 29.93 47.14 -12.08
CA SER A 37 30.05 46.20 -13.18
C SER A 37 29.13 44.99 -12.97
N VAL A 38 28.29 44.72 -13.96
CA VAL A 38 27.49 43.49 -14.01
C VAL A 38 28.42 42.40 -14.53
N GLU A 39 29.03 41.64 -13.62
CA GLU A 39 29.64 40.37 -13.94
C GLU A 39 28.47 39.43 -14.28
N MET A 40 28.38 39.04 -15.55
CA MET A 40 27.45 37.99 -16.00
C MET A 40 27.98 36.66 -15.46
N GLU A 41 27.60 36.35 -14.23
CA GLU A 41 27.61 34.96 -13.77
C GLU A 41 26.59 34.22 -14.64
N ALA A 42 27.08 33.22 -15.37
CA ALA A 42 26.22 32.28 -16.06
C ALA A 42 25.43 31.56 -14.98
N GLU A 43 24.18 31.97 -14.77
CA GLU A 43 23.23 31.22 -13.96
C GLU A 43 23.15 29.82 -14.58
N GLU A 44 23.70 28.83 -13.87
CA GLU A 44 23.37 27.44 -14.09
C GLU A 44 21.86 27.34 -13.92
N GLY A 45 21.13 27.37 -15.03
CA GLY A 45 19.68 27.36 -15.06
C GLY A 45 19.15 26.24 -14.19
N ASP A 46 18.36 26.63 -13.21
CA ASP A 46 17.80 25.82 -12.15
C ASP A 46 17.07 24.62 -12.76
N THR A 47 17.68 23.44 -12.67
CA THR A 47 17.05 22.19 -13.13
C THR A 47 15.91 21.76 -12.20
N ASP A 48 15.79 22.39 -11.02
CA ASP A 48 14.72 22.15 -10.05
C ASP A 48 13.38 22.80 -10.44
N ASP A 49 13.36 23.78 -11.36
CA ASP A 49 12.11 24.47 -11.78
C ASP A 49 11.13 23.53 -12.51
N CYS A 50 11.57 22.34 -12.95
CA CYS A 50 10.74 21.34 -13.64
C CYS A 50 10.39 20.12 -12.77
N ILE A 51 10.71 20.13 -11.47
CA ILE A 51 10.37 19.02 -10.56
C ILE A 51 9.17 19.40 -9.69
N VAL A 52 8.05 18.69 -9.87
CA VAL A 52 6.82 18.89 -9.09
C VAL A 52 6.62 17.75 -8.09
N GLN A 53 6.08 18.03 -6.90
CA GLN A 53 5.77 17.02 -5.90
C GLN A 53 4.26 16.83 -5.77
N SER A 54 3.78 15.58 -5.85
CA SER A 54 2.37 15.28 -5.60
C SER A 54 2.00 15.63 -4.15
N PRO A 55 0.93 16.41 -3.93
CA PRO A 55 0.54 16.81 -2.58
C PRO A 55 0.08 15.61 -1.73
N THR A 56 -0.40 14.55 -2.39
CA THR A 56 -1.02 13.38 -1.76
C THR A 56 -0.04 12.24 -1.53
N THR A 57 0.70 11.82 -2.57
CA THR A 57 1.59 10.67 -2.50
C THR A 57 2.99 11.03 -2.01
N LYS A 58 3.38 12.30 -2.14
CA LYS A 58 4.73 12.86 -1.94
C LYS A 58 5.77 12.43 -2.97
N LEU A 59 5.36 11.73 -4.02
CA LEU A 59 6.22 11.40 -5.15
C LEU A 59 6.65 12.68 -5.88
N ARG A 60 7.91 12.71 -6.33
CA ARG A 60 8.48 13.79 -7.13
C ARG A 60 8.44 13.39 -8.60
N TYR A 61 8.07 14.31 -9.47
CA TYR A 61 7.94 14.09 -10.91
C TYR A 61 8.74 15.13 -11.67
N ASP A 62 9.59 14.70 -12.60
CA ASP A 62 10.20 15.55 -13.61
C ASP A 62 9.20 15.73 -14.77
N ILE A 63 8.82 16.98 -15.02
CA ILE A 63 7.88 17.37 -16.09
C ILE A 63 8.58 18.10 -17.25
N SER A 64 9.91 18.20 -17.25
CA SER A 64 10.68 18.87 -18.30
C SER A 64 10.43 18.31 -19.71
N GLY A 65 10.09 17.02 -19.80
CA GLY A 65 9.75 16.34 -21.05
C GLY A 65 8.36 16.64 -21.61
N LEU A 66 7.50 17.36 -20.87
CA LEU A 66 6.14 17.69 -21.29
C LEU A 66 6.07 19.01 -22.04
N PRO A 67 5.11 19.20 -22.97
CA PRO A 67 4.86 20.51 -23.55
C PRO A 67 4.38 21.50 -22.47
N SER A 68 4.71 22.78 -22.64
CA SER A 68 4.46 23.83 -21.63
C SER A 68 3.00 23.92 -21.16
N ASP A 69 2.04 23.65 -22.04
CA ASP A 69 0.61 23.61 -21.68
C ASP A 69 0.25 22.41 -20.80
N ALA A 70 0.93 21.26 -20.97
CA ALA A 70 0.79 20.09 -20.10
C ALA A 70 1.51 20.30 -18.76
N GLN A 71 2.70 20.91 -18.75
CA GLN A 71 3.42 21.26 -17.53
C GLN A 71 2.55 22.11 -16.59
N SER A 72 2.00 23.21 -17.10
CA SER A 72 1.10 24.10 -16.32
C SER A 72 -0.13 23.37 -15.78
N ARG A 73 -0.70 22.41 -16.54
CA ARG A 73 -1.82 21.59 -16.05
C ARG A 73 -1.44 20.62 -14.94
N VAL A 74 -0.24 20.02 -15.00
CA VAL A 74 0.26 19.14 -13.93
C VAL A 74 0.51 19.96 -12.67
N GLU A 75 1.16 21.12 -12.79
CA GLU A 75 1.37 22.05 -11.69
C GLU A 75 0.05 22.48 -11.04
N ASP A 76 -0.94 22.89 -11.85
CA ASP A 76 -2.25 23.28 -11.35
C ASP A 76 -2.99 22.11 -10.68
N ALA A 77 -2.90 20.90 -11.25
CA ALA A 77 -3.49 19.70 -10.66
C ALA A 77 -2.83 19.30 -9.32
N PHE A 78 -1.55 19.59 -9.13
CA PHE A 78 -0.80 19.28 -7.91
C PHE A 78 -0.81 20.44 -6.90
N ARG A 79 -1.26 21.64 -7.28
CA ARG A 79 -1.33 22.81 -6.38
C ARG A 79 -2.38 22.67 -5.29
N GLU A 80 -3.57 22.15 -5.62
CA GLU A 80 -4.61 21.86 -4.64
C GLU A 80 -4.95 20.36 -4.67
N PRO A 81 -4.88 19.65 -3.52
CA PRO A 81 -5.22 18.24 -3.49
C PRO A 81 -6.72 18.06 -3.82
N PRO A 82 -7.05 17.28 -4.86
CA PRO A 82 -8.44 17.10 -5.24
C PRO A 82 -9.17 16.26 -4.19
N GLN A 83 -10.43 16.60 -3.88
CA GLN A 83 -11.28 15.82 -2.99
C GLN A 83 -11.92 14.65 -3.75
N ILE A 84 -11.08 13.74 -4.25
CA ILE A 84 -11.50 12.56 -5.01
C ILE A 84 -11.51 11.35 -4.06
N ALA A 85 -12.61 10.58 -4.06
CA ALA A 85 -12.68 9.28 -3.42
C ALA A 85 -12.95 8.19 -4.46
N LEU A 86 -12.25 7.05 -4.36
CA LEU A 86 -12.52 5.84 -5.14
C LEU A 86 -13.66 5.06 -4.49
N HIS A 87 -14.62 4.60 -5.28
CA HIS A 87 -15.73 3.78 -4.77
C HIS A 87 -15.56 2.30 -5.08
N HIS A 88 -15.30 1.98 -6.34
CA HIS A 88 -15.12 0.61 -6.76
C HIS A 88 -14.20 0.50 -7.98
N CYS A 89 -13.63 -0.69 -8.13
CA CYS A 89 -12.84 -1.08 -9.28
C CYS A 89 -13.29 -2.46 -9.78
N ARG A 90 -13.12 -2.71 -11.07
CA ARG A 90 -13.43 -4.01 -11.69
C ARG A 90 -12.53 -4.26 -12.90
N LEU A 91 -12.24 -5.52 -13.18
CA LEU A 91 -11.63 -5.99 -14.42
C LEU A 91 -12.73 -6.58 -15.30
N ARG A 92 -12.93 -6.06 -16.52
CA ARG A 92 -13.90 -6.60 -17.50
C ARG A 92 -13.33 -6.50 -18.91
N ASP A 93 -13.40 -7.57 -19.68
CA ASP A 93 -12.90 -7.64 -21.07
C ASP A 93 -11.44 -7.18 -21.23
N GLY A 94 -10.57 -7.48 -20.25
CA GLY A 94 -9.17 -7.03 -20.26
C GLY A 94 -8.98 -5.52 -20.02
N VAL A 95 -9.92 -4.89 -19.32
CA VAL A 95 -9.88 -3.47 -18.95
C VAL A 95 -10.16 -3.30 -17.46
N TYR A 96 -9.23 -2.64 -16.75
CA TYR A 96 -9.47 -2.15 -15.40
C TYR A 96 -10.31 -0.87 -15.46
N ALA A 97 -11.45 -0.88 -14.78
CA ALA A 97 -12.34 0.26 -14.65
C ALA A 97 -12.41 0.71 -13.18
N PHE A 98 -12.17 1.99 -12.93
CA PHE A 98 -12.26 2.62 -11.61
C PHE A 98 -13.39 3.66 -11.62
N GLN A 99 -14.28 3.60 -10.63
CA GLN A 99 -15.28 4.64 -10.38
C GLN A 99 -14.85 5.52 -9.21
N MET A 100 -14.90 6.83 -9.40
CA MET A 100 -14.54 7.83 -8.39
C MET A 100 -15.62 8.92 -8.27
N THR A 101 -15.70 9.59 -7.12
CA THR A 101 -16.65 10.68 -6.87
C THR A 101 -15.95 11.99 -6.59
N GLU A 102 -16.32 13.02 -7.34
CA GLU A 102 -16.02 14.43 -7.07
C GLU A 102 -17.24 15.25 -7.52
N LEU A 103 -18.29 15.32 -6.69
CA LEU A 103 -19.62 15.89 -6.98
C LEU A 103 -20.39 15.29 -8.20
N VAL A 104 -19.71 14.58 -9.10
CA VAL A 104 -20.23 13.75 -10.20
C VAL A 104 -19.34 12.49 -10.28
N PRO A 105 -19.91 11.28 -10.47
CA PRO A 105 -19.10 10.08 -10.63
C PRO A 105 -18.35 10.09 -11.97
N HIS A 106 -17.05 9.82 -11.93
CA HIS A 106 -16.22 9.66 -13.13
C HIS A 106 -15.68 8.23 -13.23
N SER A 107 -15.47 7.76 -14.46
CA SER A 107 -14.91 6.43 -14.74
C SER A 107 -13.58 6.55 -15.47
N ILE A 108 -12.55 5.87 -14.97
CA ILE A 108 -11.26 5.71 -15.64
C ILE A 108 -11.12 4.29 -16.19
N ARG A 109 -10.63 4.17 -17.42
CA ARG A 109 -10.41 2.90 -18.12
C ARG A 109 -8.93 2.75 -18.44
N ILE A 110 -8.34 1.63 -18.02
CA ILE A 110 -6.96 1.23 -18.30
C ILE A 110 -7.03 -0.17 -18.92
N GLY A 111 -6.75 -0.30 -20.20
CA GLY A 111 -6.84 -1.56 -20.93
C GLY A 111 -5.50 -2.08 -21.44
N HIS A 112 -5.49 -3.35 -21.79
CA HIS A 112 -4.35 -4.01 -22.42
C HIS A 112 -3.80 -3.23 -23.64
N PRO A 113 -2.46 -3.20 -23.90
CA PRO A 113 -1.84 -2.45 -24.99
C PRO A 113 -2.39 -2.74 -26.39
N GLY A 114 -2.85 -3.96 -26.66
CA GLY A 114 -3.51 -4.35 -27.91
C GLY A 114 -5.02 -4.08 -27.98
N GLY A 115 -5.64 -3.60 -26.90
CA GLY A 115 -7.08 -3.42 -26.77
C GLY A 115 -7.61 -2.06 -27.23
N ARG A 116 -8.94 -1.90 -27.20
CA ARG A 116 -9.61 -0.61 -27.51
C ARG A 116 -9.27 0.51 -26.52
N HIS A 117 -8.78 0.15 -25.34
CA HIS A 117 -8.43 1.06 -24.24
C HIS A 117 -6.93 1.00 -23.92
N SER A 118 -6.08 0.89 -24.95
CA SER A 118 -4.61 0.80 -24.81
C SER A 118 -3.94 2.07 -24.26
N VAL A 119 -4.67 3.18 -24.21
CA VAL A 119 -4.25 4.41 -23.54
C VAL A 119 -5.22 4.69 -22.38
N PRO A 120 -4.72 4.90 -21.15
CA PRO A 120 -5.56 5.28 -20.03
C PRO A 120 -6.46 6.48 -20.36
N SER A 121 -7.75 6.38 -20.03
CA SER A 121 -8.73 7.42 -20.39
C SER A 121 -9.75 7.64 -19.28
N CYS A 122 -10.22 8.89 -19.14
CA CYS A 122 -11.23 9.28 -18.16
C CYS A 122 -12.49 9.81 -18.85
N SER A 123 -13.67 9.53 -18.29
CA SER A 123 -14.96 9.99 -18.83
C SER A 123 -15.10 11.51 -18.89
N CYS A 124 -14.43 12.28 -18.01
CA CYS A 124 -14.47 13.74 -18.05
C CYS A 124 -13.86 14.34 -19.34
N ALA A 125 -12.98 13.60 -20.02
CA ALA A 125 -12.38 14.02 -21.29
C ALA A 125 -13.36 13.94 -22.49
N ALA A 126 -14.54 13.34 -22.31
CA ALA A 126 -15.62 13.37 -23.27
C ALA A 126 -16.48 14.64 -23.13
N GLU A 127 -16.63 15.15 -21.91
CA GLU A 127 -17.48 16.30 -21.59
C GLU A 127 -16.84 17.63 -21.99
N SER A 128 -15.51 17.77 -21.87
CA SER A 128 -14.80 19.00 -22.21
C SER A 128 -14.76 19.32 -23.72
N ASN A 129 -15.07 18.35 -24.57
CA ASN A 129 -15.03 18.49 -26.04
C ASN A 129 -16.37 18.89 -26.67
N SER A 130 -17.46 19.01 -25.91
CA SER A 130 -18.79 19.27 -26.48
C SER A 130 -19.11 20.76 -26.71
N ASN A 131 -18.28 21.70 -26.22
CA ASN A 131 -18.65 23.13 -26.18
C ASN A 131 -17.68 24.13 -26.82
N LYS A 132 -16.66 23.69 -27.58
CA LYS A 132 -15.90 24.62 -28.43
C LYS A 132 -16.23 24.34 -29.90
N PRO A 133 -17.06 25.17 -30.57
CA PRO A 133 -17.24 25.04 -32.00
C PRO A 133 -15.86 25.23 -32.63
N LEU A 134 -15.46 24.25 -33.45
CA LEU A 134 -14.34 24.37 -34.37
C LEU A 134 -14.52 25.68 -35.15
N GLY A 135 -13.83 26.74 -34.75
CA GLY A 135 -13.49 27.80 -35.69
C GLY A 135 -12.58 27.17 -36.73
N ASP A 136 -12.82 27.46 -38.00
CA ASP A 136 -12.07 26.95 -39.17
C ASP A 136 -10.56 26.93 -38.93
N VAL A 137 -10.01 25.80 -38.49
CA VAL A 137 -8.57 25.56 -38.46
C VAL A 137 -8.22 24.70 -39.67
N ASP A 138 -7.32 25.24 -40.49
CA ASP A 138 -6.88 24.69 -41.77
C ASP A 138 -6.61 23.17 -41.73
N PRO A 139 -7.18 22.38 -42.65
CA PRO A 139 -7.03 20.92 -42.69
C PRO A 139 -5.60 20.44 -43.03
N ALA A 140 -4.67 21.34 -43.35
CA ALA A 140 -3.29 21.02 -43.70
C ALA A 140 -2.35 20.81 -42.49
N THR A 141 -2.74 21.22 -41.28
CA THR A 141 -1.92 21.07 -40.05
C THR A 141 -2.25 19.81 -39.25
N ARG A 142 -2.92 18.83 -39.87
CA ARG A 142 -3.47 17.62 -39.24
C ARG A 142 -2.44 16.48 -39.03
N GLY A 143 -1.15 16.83 -38.96
CA GLY A 143 -0.01 15.92 -38.99
C GLY A 143 0.33 15.22 -37.67
N GLU A 144 -0.08 15.77 -36.52
CA GLU A 144 0.04 15.11 -35.21
C GLU A 144 -1.29 15.20 -34.49
N MET A 145 -2.09 14.15 -34.66
CA MET A 145 -3.49 14.08 -34.27
C MET A 145 -3.62 13.89 -32.76
N GLY A 146 -3.55 15.00 -32.02
CA GLY A 146 -4.25 15.23 -30.75
C GLY A 146 -4.17 14.13 -29.70
N VAL A 147 -2.99 13.88 -29.14
CA VAL A 147 -2.90 13.20 -27.84
C VAL A 147 -3.61 14.10 -26.84
N LYS A 148 -4.81 13.70 -26.40
CA LYS A 148 -5.56 14.44 -25.39
C LYS A 148 -4.71 14.50 -24.13
N SER A 149 -4.46 15.70 -23.64
CA SER A 149 -3.76 15.91 -22.38
C SER A 149 -4.47 15.17 -21.24
N PRO A 150 -3.73 14.53 -20.32
CA PRO A 150 -4.31 13.82 -19.19
C PRO A 150 -5.09 14.80 -18.30
N CYS A 151 -6.25 14.38 -17.82
CA CYS A 151 -7.02 15.17 -16.86
C CYS A 151 -6.51 14.95 -15.43
N ARG A 152 -6.92 15.82 -14.49
CA ARG A 152 -6.56 15.70 -13.07
C ARG A 152 -6.91 14.35 -12.44
N HIS A 153 -8.04 13.76 -12.83
CA HIS A 153 -8.51 12.46 -12.32
C HIS A 153 -7.56 11.33 -12.71
N LEU A 154 -7.07 11.39 -13.95
CA LEU A 154 -6.16 10.41 -14.50
C LEU A 154 -4.78 10.52 -13.85
N LEU A 155 -4.26 11.75 -13.73
CA LEU A 155 -3.01 12.03 -13.03
C LEU A 155 -3.07 11.55 -11.58
N TRP A 156 -4.14 11.86 -10.86
CA TRP A 156 -4.32 11.44 -9.47
C TRP A 156 -4.33 9.92 -9.31
N LEU A 157 -5.10 9.21 -10.14
CA LEU A 157 -5.17 7.74 -10.05
C LEU A 157 -3.82 7.12 -10.40
N LEU A 158 -3.19 7.56 -11.49
CA LEU A 158 -1.92 6.98 -11.95
C LEU A 158 -0.77 7.29 -10.99
N ASP A 159 -0.78 8.44 -10.31
CA ASP A 159 0.14 8.75 -9.19
C ASP A 159 -0.04 7.77 -8.01
N HIS A 160 -1.28 7.42 -7.68
CA HIS A 160 -1.56 6.44 -6.62
C HIS A 160 -1.17 5.02 -7.04
N VAL A 161 -1.43 4.63 -8.30
CA VAL A 161 -0.98 3.34 -8.84
C VAL A 161 0.56 3.29 -8.81
N ALA A 162 1.24 4.32 -9.32
CA ALA A 162 2.70 4.44 -9.28
C ALA A 162 3.24 4.20 -7.89
N LYS A 163 2.72 4.94 -6.90
CA LYS A 163 3.15 4.82 -5.50
C LYS A 163 3.07 3.40 -4.98
N GLN A 164 2.04 2.65 -5.36
CA GLN A 164 1.87 1.29 -4.88
C GLN A 164 2.76 0.30 -5.63
N THR A 165 2.86 0.42 -6.95
CA THR A 165 3.50 -0.59 -7.80
C THR A 165 5.01 -0.38 -7.94
N THR A 166 5.47 0.86 -8.10
CA THR A 166 6.90 1.15 -8.29
C THR A 166 7.68 1.16 -6.98
N ALA A 167 7.02 1.23 -5.82
CA ALA A 167 7.67 1.25 -4.51
C ALA A 167 8.53 0.00 -4.21
N TYR A 168 8.46 -1.03 -5.04
CA TYR A 168 9.29 -2.23 -4.94
C TYR A 168 10.63 -2.11 -5.67
N GLU A 169 10.69 -1.31 -6.72
CA GLU A 169 11.83 -1.28 -7.65
C GLU A 169 12.49 0.09 -7.70
N HIS A 170 11.70 1.16 -7.51
CA HIS A 170 12.18 2.54 -7.59
C HIS A 170 12.51 3.13 -6.22
N ASN A 171 13.59 3.90 -6.17
CA ASN A 171 13.95 4.67 -5.00
C ASN A 171 13.00 5.86 -4.86
N GLN A 172 12.23 5.93 -3.77
CA GLN A 172 11.21 6.99 -3.59
C GLN A 172 11.77 8.41 -3.55
N ASN A 173 13.09 8.58 -3.35
CA ASN A 173 13.75 9.88 -3.40
C ASN A 173 14.14 10.32 -4.80
N GLU A 174 14.16 9.40 -5.77
CA GLU A 174 14.45 9.73 -7.15
C GLU A 174 13.17 10.18 -7.85
N PRO A 175 13.19 11.31 -8.58
CA PRO A 175 12.02 11.78 -9.31
C PRO A 175 11.64 10.77 -10.40
N LEU A 176 10.33 10.64 -10.62
CA LEU A 176 9.74 9.85 -11.70
C LEU A 176 9.56 10.71 -12.95
N THR A 177 9.70 10.13 -14.13
CA THR A 177 9.61 10.85 -15.41
C THR A 177 8.18 10.80 -15.92
N LEU A 178 7.46 11.93 -15.93
CA LEU A 178 6.06 11.93 -16.37
C LEU A 178 5.97 11.97 -17.90
N ASN A 179 5.34 10.96 -18.51
CA ASN A 179 5.14 10.92 -19.95
C ASN A 179 3.93 11.76 -20.41
N THR A 180 3.83 11.96 -21.72
CA THR A 180 2.73 12.73 -22.35
C THR A 180 1.34 12.12 -22.16
N LYS A 181 1.24 10.85 -21.74
CA LYS A 181 -0.02 10.17 -21.43
C LYS A 181 -0.45 10.35 -19.96
N GLY A 182 0.35 11.02 -19.13
CA GLY A 182 0.02 11.36 -17.75
C GLY A 182 0.33 10.29 -16.71
N TYR A 183 1.33 9.45 -16.96
CA TYR A 183 1.87 8.54 -15.95
C TYR A 183 3.39 8.43 -16.04
N ALA A 184 4.02 7.93 -14.98
CA ALA A 184 5.46 7.78 -14.92
C ALA A 184 5.96 6.72 -15.90
N GLU A 185 7.07 6.99 -16.60
CA GLU A 185 7.71 6.05 -17.53
C GLU A 185 8.20 4.79 -16.81
N GLU A 186 8.61 4.93 -15.55
CA GLU A 186 9.13 3.85 -14.70
C GLU A 186 8.05 2.82 -14.34
N ILE A 187 6.77 3.17 -14.42
CA ILE A 187 5.65 2.21 -14.26
C ILE A 187 5.58 1.26 -15.47
N GLY A 188 6.13 1.66 -16.63
CA GLY A 188 5.95 0.93 -17.88
C GLY A 188 4.51 0.99 -18.37
N ASP A 189 3.90 -0.16 -18.67
CA ASP A 189 2.50 -0.23 -19.07
C ASP A 189 1.57 -0.37 -17.84
N PRO A 190 0.67 0.59 -17.56
CA PRO A 190 -0.15 0.55 -16.36
C PRO A 190 -1.05 -0.68 -16.26
N PHE A 191 -1.51 -1.25 -17.37
CA PHE A 191 -2.34 -2.46 -17.34
C PHE A 191 -1.53 -3.66 -16.90
N GLN A 192 -0.36 -3.88 -17.51
CA GLN A 192 0.54 -4.97 -17.12
C GLN A 192 1.00 -4.83 -15.69
N GLU A 193 1.27 -3.60 -15.24
CA GLU A 193 1.75 -3.36 -13.88
C GLU A 193 0.65 -3.62 -12.83
N ILE A 194 -0.59 -3.14 -13.06
CA ILE A 194 -1.74 -3.49 -12.21
C ILE A 194 -1.97 -5.00 -12.21
N SER A 195 -1.87 -5.65 -13.38
CA SER A 195 -2.04 -7.10 -13.50
C SER A 195 -0.98 -7.87 -12.71
N ARG A 196 0.28 -7.43 -12.74
CA ARG A 196 1.39 -8.04 -12.02
C ARG A 196 1.26 -7.84 -10.50
N PHE A 197 0.78 -6.67 -10.10
CA PHE A 197 0.57 -6.32 -8.69
C PHE A 197 -0.71 -6.90 -8.10
N HIS A 198 -1.63 -7.32 -8.98
CA HIS A 198 -3.00 -7.73 -8.72
C HIS A 198 -3.94 -6.60 -8.29
N LEU A 199 -5.12 -6.57 -8.90
CA LEU A 199 -6.13 -5.54 -8.70
C LEU A 199 -6.67 -5.55 -7.28
N ASP A 200 -6.86 -6.72 -6.67
CA ASP A 200 -7.38 -6.85 -5.32
C ASP A 200 -6.41 -6.34 -4.26
N VAL A 201 -5.14 -6.68 -4.37
CA VAL A 201 -4.07 -6.15 -3.50
C VAL A 201 -3.91 -4.64 -3.69
N LEU A 202 -4.00 -4.15 -4.93
CA LEU A 202 -4.00 -2.72 -5.23
C LEU A 202 -5.22 -2.01 -4.64
N ALA A 203 -6.41 -2.56 -4.84
CA ALA A 203 -7.67 -1.99 -4.39
C ALA A 203 -7.70 -1.83 -2.87
N ASP A 204 -7.23 -2.84 -2.13
CA ASP A 204 -7.05 -2.78 -0.67
C ASP A 204 -6.14 -1.60 -0.26
N SER A 205 -5.03 -1.41 -0.98
CA SER A 205 -4.09 -0.31 -0.74
C SER A 205 -4.66 1.07 -1.10
N LEU A 206 -5.63 1.12 -2.01
CA LEU A 206 -6.37 2.31 -2.43
C LEU A 206 -7.68 2.51 -1.66
N HIS A 207 -7.99 1.65 -0.68
CA HIS A 207 -9.27 1.60 0.05
C HIS A 207 -10.49 1.52 -0.88
N CYS A 208 -10.37 0.78 -1.98
CA CYS A 208 -11.38 0.61 -3.01
C CYS A 208 -11.96 -0.81 -2.98
N ASN A 209 -13.26 -0.97 -3.25
CA ASN A 209 -13.87 -2.30 -3.33
C ASN A 209 -13.69 -2.90 -4.73
N VAL A 210 -13.25 -4.16 -4.82
CA VAL A 210 -13.28 -4.92 -6.07
C VAL A 210 -14.68 -5.49 -6.26
N VAL A 211 -15.30 -5.16 -7.38
CA VAL A 211 -16.60 -5.75 -7.78
C VAL A 211 -16.30 -6.92 -8.71
N PRO A 212 -16.74 -8.15 -8.36
CA PRO A 212 -16.60 -9.31 -9.24
C PRO A 212 -17.31 -9.06 -10.57
N ASP A 213 -16.77 -9.60 -11.66
CA ASP A 213 -17.50 -9.59 -12.93
C ASP A 213 -18.75 -10.49 -12.77
N PRO A 214 -19.97 -10.02 -13.10
CA PRO A 214 -21.17 -10.87 -13.04
C PRO A 214 -21.05 -12.12 -13.93
N SER A 215 -20.17 -12.10 -14.94
CA SER A 215 -19.91 -13.27 -15.79
C SER A 215 -18.97 -14.30 -15.16
N THR A 216 -18.26 -13.96 -14.07
CA THR A 216 -17.47 -14.95 -13.33
C THR A 216 -18.41 -15.83 -12.50
N PRO A 217 -18.46 -17.15 -12.74
CA PRO A 217 -19.29 -18.04 -11.94
C PRO A 217 -18.80 -17.96 -10.50
N SER A 218 -19.62 -17.36 -9.63
CA SER A 218 -19.36 -17.34 -8.19
C SER A 218 -19.11 -18.77 -7.73
N PRO A 219 -18.12 -19.04 -6.85
CA PRO A 219 -17.96 -20.35 -6.26
C PRO A 219 -19.23 -20.65 -5.48
N THR A 220 -20.11 -21.45 -6.08
CA THR A 220 -21.34 -21.88 -5.48
C THR A 220 -20.95 -22.66 -4.23
N PHE A 221 -21.10 -22.02 -3.07
CA PHE A 221 -21.17 -22.76 -1.83
C PHE A 221 -22.41 -23.65 -1.98
N ASP A 222 -22.16 -24.90 -2.31
CA ASP A 222 -23.11 -25.97 -2.48
C ASP A 222 -23.88 -26.16 -1.16
N ASN A 223 -24.89 -25.33 -0.95
CA ASN A 223 -25.93 -25.58 0.02
C ASN A 223 -26.93 -26.50 -0.66
N SER A 224 -26.51 -27.73 -0.92
CA SER A 224 -27.37 -28.87 -1.20
C SER A 224 -28.29 -29.06 0.01
N ARG A 225 -29.38 -28.30 0.03
CA ARG A 225 -30.49 -28.48 0.94
C ARG A 225 -31.65 -28.96 0.08
N ASP A 226 -31.90 -30.26 0.21
CA ASP A 226 -33.02 -30.98 -0.37
C ASP A 226 -34.31 -30.18 -0.19
N HIS A 227 -34.78 -29.56 -1.27
CA HIS A 227 -36.13 -29.04 -1.35
C HIS A 227 -36.94 -29.99 -2.20
N ASP A 228 -37.63 -30.90 -1.50
CA ASP A 228 -38.71 -31.72 -2.02
C ASP A 228 -39.70 -30.86 -2.83
N THR A 229 -39.83 -31.21 -4.11
CA THR A 229 -40.72 -30.60 -5.08
C THR A 229 -42.15 -31.10 -4.88
N GLY A 230 -42.88 -30.40 -4.01
CA GLY A 230 -44.34 -30.45 -3.97
C GLY A 230 -44.92 -29.68 -5.16
N SER A 231 -45.13 -30.38 -6.26
CA SER A 231 -45.82 -29.91 -7.46
C SER A 231 -47.25 -29.49 -7.14
N ASN A 232 -47.60 -28.23 -7.43
CA ASN A 232 -48.96 -27.78 -7.74
C ASN A 232 -48.84 -26.63 -8.74
N SER A 233 -49.08 -26.98 -10.00
CA SER A 233 -49.48 -26.11 -11.09
C SER A 233 -50.83 -25.48 -10.78
N ASP A 234 -51.01 -24.19 -11.10
CA ASP A 234 -52.22 -23.63 -11.69
C ASP A 234 -51.91 -22.18 -12.11
N ASP A 235 -51.58 -22.04 -13.39
CA ASP A 235 -51.97 -21.01 -14.36
C ASP A 235 -52.35 -19.61 -13.84
N ASP A 236 -51.46 -18.63 -14.08
CA ASP A 236 -51.85 -17.23 -14.29
C ASP A 236 -50.85 -16.57 -15.26
N GLU A 237 -51.21 -16.55 -16.54
CA GLU A 237 -50.50 -15.84 -17.61
C GLU A 237 -50.92 -14.36 -17.58
N GLY A 238 -50.07 -13.51 -17.01
CA GLY A 238 -50.19 -12.06 -17.06
C GLY A 238 -48.90 -11.44 -17.58
N ASP A 239 -48.91 -11.06 -18.86
CA ASP A 239 -47.93 -10.20 -19.55
C ASP A 239 -47.68 -8.91 -18.75
N ASP A 240 -46.47 -8.70 -18.21
CA ASP A 240 -45.92 -7.41 -17.73
C ASP A 240 -44.37 -7.51 -17.55
N ASP A 241 -43.63 -7.94 -18.57
CA ASP A 241 -42.20 -8.33 -18.47
C ASP A 241 -41.15 -7.31 -18.98
N GLU A 242 -41.44 -6.01 -19.13
CA GLU A 242 -40.49 -5.06 -19.79
C GLU A 242 -39.70 -4.08 -18.89
N ASP A 243 -39.89 -4.02 -17.56
CA ASP A 243 -39.26 -2.96 -16.72
C ASP A 243 -38.33 -3.45 -15.58
N HIS A 244 -37.85 -4.71 -15.59
CA HIS A 244 -37.09 -5.27 -14.46
C HIS A 244 -35.54 -5.25 -14.56
N GLU A 245 -34.94 -4.73 -15.64
CA GLU A 245 -33.48 -4.79 -15.83
C GLU A 245 -32.66 -3.75 -15.01
N GLU A 246 -33.28 -2.73 -14.41
CA GLU A 246 -32.54 -1.71 -13.64
C GLU A 246 -32.40 -2.00 -12.13
N GLU A 247 -33.08 -3.03 -11.59
CA GLU A 247 -33.01 -3.36 -10.15
C GLU A 247 -31.99 -4.46 -9.78
N GLU A 248 -31.35 -5.11 -10.76
CA GLU A 248 -30.36 -6.18 -10.48
C GLU A 248 -28.95 -5.66 -10.17
N GLU A 249 -28.62 -4.39 -10.42
CA GLU A 249 -27.30 -3.82 -10.08
C GLU A 249 -27.12 -3.50 -8.58
N GLU A 250 -28.15 -3.66 -7.75
CA GLU A 250 -28.02 -3.61 -6.28
C GLU A 250 -27.52 -4.94 -5.68
N GLU A 251 -26.97 -5.84 -6.51
CA GLU A 251 -26.33 -7.08 -6.08
C GLU A 251 -25.29 -6.78 -4.99
N SER A 252 -25.56 -7.40 -3.84
CA SER A 252 -25.03 -7.02 -2.54
C SER A 252 -23.52 -6.79 -2.54
N LYS A 253 -23.11 -5.51 -2.43
CA LYS A 253 -21.72 -5.12 -2.14
C LYS A 253 -21.28 -5.74 -0.82
N ILE A 254 -20.70 -6.94 -0.88
CA ILE A 254 -20.00 -7.54 0.26
C ILE A 254 -18.79 -6.65 0.50
N PRO A 255 -18.68 -5.99 1.67
CA PRO A 255 -17.53 -5.15 1.96
C PRO A 255 -16.24 -5.96 1.96
N SER A 256 -15.13 -5.36 1.52
CA SER A 256 -13.84 -6.01 1.64
C SER A 256 -13.54 -6.37 3.11
N PRO A 257 -12.96 -7.56 3.40
CA PRO A 257 -12.57 -7.93 4.75
C PRO A 257 -11.60 -6.92 5.40
N LEU A 258 -10.76 -6.29 4.59
CA LEU A 258 -9.86 -5.23 5.05
C LEU A 258 -10.65 -4.01 5.52
N ARG A 259 -11.64 -3.53 4.74
CA ARG A 259 -12.47 -2.41 5.16
C ARG A 259 -13.22 -2.68 6.46
N VAL A 260 -13.67 -3.93 6.67
CA VAL A 260 -14.25 -4.36 7.93
C VAL A 260 -13.23 -4.22 9.07
N LEU A 261 -12.02 -4.73 8.90
CA LEU A 261 -10.96 -4.62 9.90
C LEU A 261 -10.61 -3.16 10.20
N GLU A 262 -10.39 -2.33 9.19
CA GLU A 262 -10.04 -0.92 9.38
C GLU A 262 -11.16 -0.12 10.05
N ALA A 263 -12.42 -0.39 9.70
CA ALA A 263 -13.55 0.24 10.40
C ALA A 263 -13.59 -0.15 11.89
N ARG A 264 -13.19 -1.39 12.24
CA ARG A 264 -13.03 -1.79 13.65
C ARG A 264 -11.85 -1.08 14.29
N GLU A 265 -10.72 -0.94 13.60
CA GLU A 265 -9.54 -0.23 14.11
C GLU A 265 -9.81 1.27 14.33
N VAL A 266 -10.59 1.92 13.45
CA VAL A 266 -11.07 3.30 13.65
C VAL A 266 -11.87 3.39 14.94
N LEU A 267 -12.88 2.54 15.11
CA LEU A 267 -13.78 2.64 16.26
C LEU A 267 -13.13 2.18 17.57
N SER A 268 -12.27 1.16 17.53
CA SER A 268 -11.49 0.74 18.70
C SER A 268 -10.49 1.82 19.11
N SER A 269 -9.92 2.55 18.15
CA SER A 269 -9.02 3.68 18.40
C SER A 269 -9.72 4.84 19.09
N VAL A 270 -10.98 5.11 18.72
CA VAL A 270 -11.85 6.11 19.35
C VAL A 270 -12.30 5.66 20.75
N ALA A 271 -12.59 4.37 20.92
CA ALA A 271 -12.96 3.78 22.20
C ALA A 271 -11.78 3.56 23.16
N GLU A 272 -10.55 3.71 22.69
CA GLU A 272 -9.30 3.41 23.42
C GLU A 272 -9.22 1.96 23.92
N VAL A 273 -9.75 1.01 23.13
CA VAL A 273 -9.72 -0.43 23.40
C VAL A 273 -8.91 -1.14 22.32
N PRO A 274 -8.09 -2.16 22.65
CA PRO A 274 -7.46 -3.02 21.64
C PRO A 274 -8.48 -3.56 20.63
N VAL A 275 -8.11 -3.64 19.35
CA VAL A 275 -9.06 -4.06 18.30
C VAL A 275 -9.52 -5.51 18.47
N GLU A 276 -8.69 -6.33 19.11
CA GLU A 276 -8.96 -7.73 19.43
C GLU A 276 -10.09 -7.87 20.46
N ASP A 277 -10.19 -6.91 21.39
CA ASP A 277 -11.18 -6.90 22.47
C ASP A 277 -12.42 -6.06 22.12
N TRP A 278 -12.31 -5.15 21.14
CA TRP A 278 -13.40 -4.27 20.75
C TRP A 278 -14.45 -5.01 19.91
N ARG A 279 -15.68 -5.07 20.44
CA ARG A 279 -16.92 -5.52 19.76
C ARG A 279 -16.69 -6.72 18.84
N ILE A 280 -16.28 -7.85 19.43
CA ILE A 280 -15.99 -9.10 18.70
C ILE A 280 -17.22 -9.54 17.86
N ASP A 281 -18.43 -9.16 18.26
CA ASP A 281 -19.68 -9.37 17.52
C ASP A 281 -19.73 -8.68 16.13
N LEU A 282 -18.89 -7.67 15.91
CA LEU A 282 -18.78 -6.91 14.66
C LEU A 282 -17.58 -7.34 13.80
N SER A 283 -16.94 -8.47 14.11
CA SER A 283 -15.76 -8.97 13.38
C SER A 283 -16.06 -9.49 11.96
N ALA A 284 -17.29 -9.91 11.71
CA ALA A 284 -17.70 -10.40 10.39
C ALA A 284 -18.33 -9.27 9.56
N PRO A 285 -18.14 -9.26 8.23
CA PRO A 285 -18.89 -8.37 7.36
C PRO A 285 -20.39 -8.53 7.66
N PRO A 286 -21.14 -7.43 7.75
CA PRO A 286 -22.58 -7.52 7.95
C PRO A 286 -23.12 -8.45 6.86
N ARG A 287 -23.89 -9.47 7.24
CA ARG A 287 -24.58 -10.30 6.26
C ARG A 287 -25.69 -9.45 5.65
N TRP A 288 -25.34 -8.65 4.65
CA TRP A 288 -26.25 -7.98 3.73
C TRP A 288 -26.86 -9.03 2.79
N ARG A 289 -27.34 -10.17 3.30
CA ARG A 289 -27.93 -11.20 2.43
C ARG A 289 -29.21 -10.65 1.83
N GLY A 290 -29.26 -10.67 0.50
CA GLY A 290 -30.45 -10.42 -0.30
C GLY A 290 -31.60 -11.39 0.01
N LYS A 291 -32.81 -10.96 -0.37
CA LYS A 291 -34.10 -11.67 -0.41
C LYS A 291 -34.11 -13.02 0.33
N GLY A 292 -34.13 -12.99 1.65
CA GLY A 292 -34.78 -14.08 2.38
C GLY A 292 -36.26 -14.02 2.05
N SER A 293 -36.83 -15.12 1.54
CA SER A 293 -38.18 -15.29 0.97
C SER A 293 -39.37 -14.93 1.89
N ARG A 294 -39.16 -14.15 2.97
CA ARG A 294 -40.19 -13.70 3.90
C ARG A 294 -39.92 -12.25 4.37
N GLY A 295 -39.92 -11.29 3.45
CA GLY A 295 -40.25 -9.87 3.67
C GLY A 295 -39.54 -9.09 4.80
N ARG A 296 -38.47 -9.61 5.42
CA ARG A 296 -37.74 -8.89 6.46
C ARG A 296 -36.80 -7.89 5.80
N LYS A 297 -37.17 -6.61 5.92
CA LYS A 297 -36.39 -5.44 5.48
C LYS A 297 -34.90 -5.65 5.75
N HIS A 298 -34.13 -5.42 4.68
CA HIS A 298 -32.67 -5.44 4.60
C HIS A 298 -32.02 -4.87 5.87
N GLY A 299 -30.83 -5.39 6.22
CA GLY A 299 -30.08 -4.98 7.39
C GLY A 299 -29.89 -3.46 7.43
N SER A 300 -30.79 -2.75 8.12
CA SER A 300 -30.79 -1.31 8.21
C SER A 300 -29.40 -0.78 8.56
N LEU A 301 -28.89 0.19 7.79
CA LEU A 301 -27.65 0.91 8.11
C LEU A 301 -27.65 1.37 9.57
N ILE A 302 -28.82 1.78 10.07
CA ILE A 302 -29.06 2.18 11.46
C ILE A 302 -29.48 0.96 12.30
N ARG A 303 -28.68 0.62 13.31
CA ARG A 303 -29.05 -0.35 14.35
C ARG A 303 -29.60 0.41 15.56
N ARG A 304 -30.92 0.38 15.74
CA ARG A 304 -31.58 1.07 16.87
C ARG A 304 -31.03 0.56 18.20
N GLY A 305 -30.61 1.48 19.07
CA GLY A 305 -30.06 1.17 20.40
C GLY A 305 -28.58 0.78 20.41
N ASP A 306 -27.90 0.78 19.27
CA ASP A 306 -26.48 0.42 19.15
C ASP A 306 -25.78 1.40 18.19
N LEU A 307 -25.28 2.50 18.76
CA LEU A 307 -24.61 3.57 18.01
C LEU A 307 -23.31 3.07 17.37
N GLU A 308 -22.51 2.28 18.09
CA GLU A 308 -21.24 1.75 17.59
C GLU A 308 -21.45 0.86 16.36
N ALA A 309 -22.43 -0.05 16.39
CA ALA A 309 -22.75 -0.87 15.22
C ALA A 309 -23.32 -0.05 14.07
N THR A 310 -24.04 1.04 14.37
CA THR A 310 -24.52 1.98 13.33
C THR A 310 -23.34 2.69 12.66
N LEU A 311 -22.43 3.27 13.45
CA LEU A 311 -21.23 3.92 12.93
C LEU A 311 -20.34 2.94 12.17
N PHE A 312 -20.17 1.72 12.67
CA PHE A 312 -19.45 0.66 11.99
C PHE A 312 -20.01 0.37 10.60
N ARG A 313 -21.34 0.20 10.49
CA ARG A 313 -22.01 0.00 9.20
C ARG A 313 -21.86 1.23 8.29
N MET A 314 -21.94 2.44 8.85
CA MET A 314 -21.73 3.67 8.08
C MET A 314 -20.29 3.79 7.55
N LEU A 315 -19.28 3.46 8.33
CA LEU A 315 -17.88 3.46 7.91
C LEU A 315 -17.62 2.43 6.80
N ILE A 316 -18.29 1.29 6.87
CA ILE A 316 -18.23 0.26 5.84
C ILE A 316 -18.90 0.74 4.54
N SER A 317 -20.06 1.38 4.62
CA SER A 317 -20.86 1.75 3.46
C SER A 317 -20.51 3.13 2.85
N ASN A 318 -19.74 3.97 3.53
CA ASN A 318 -19.46 5.34 3.11
C ASN A 318 -17.96 5.68 3.20
N ASP A 319 -17.32 5.80 2.03
CA ASP A 319 -15.89 6.08 1.90
C ASP A 319 -15.51 7.47 2.39
N ASN A 320 -16.32 8.48 2.10
CA ASN A 320 -16.05 9.85 2.55
C ASN A 320 -16.05 9.95 4.07
N LEU A 321 -17.00 9.28 4.72
CA LEU A 321 -17.05 9.23 6.18
C LEU A 321 -15.81 8.52 6.72
N PHE A 322 -15.46 7.36 6.17
CA PHE A 322 -14.28 6.62 6.60
C PHE A 322 -13.00 7.43 6.46
N HIS A 323 -12.75 8.04 5.29
CA HIS A 323 -11.59 8.90 5.08
C HIS A 323 -11.57 10.12 5.99
N SER A 324 -12.74 10.69 6.32
CA SER A 324 -12.85 11.78 7.29
C SER A 324 -12.45 11.34 8.71
N PHE A 325 -12.75 10.11 9.10
CA PHE A 325 -12.25 9.56 10.37
C PHE A 325 -10.75 9.29 10.31
N LEU A 326 -10.26 8.67 9.23
CA LEU A 326 -8.83 8.39 9.07
C LEU A 326 -7.99 9.66 9.14
N SER A 327 -8.39 10.74 8.47
CA SER A 327 -7.64 12.01 8.46
C SER A 327 -7.62 12.72 9.80
N GLN A 328 -8.56 12.42 10.69
CA GLN A 328 -8.64 13.00 12.04
C GLN A 328 -7.93 12.14 13.09
N LEU A 329 -7.64 10.88 12.81
CA LEU A 329 -6.96 10.00 13.75
C LEU A 329 -5.43 10.27 13.76
N PRO A 330 -4.78 10.25 14.93
CA PRO A 330 -3.32 10.36 15.00
C PRO A 330 -2.61 9.23 14.24
N GLU A 331 -1.46 9.53 13.64
CA GLU A 331 -0.61 8.54 12.93
C GLU A 331 -0.22 7.33 13.77
N ARG A 332 -0.12 7.51 15.10
CA ARG A 332 0.21 6.42 16.05
C ARG A 332 -0.90 5.38 16.20
N LYS A 333 -2.13 5.68 15.76
CA LYS A 333 -3.25 4.75 15.88
C LYS A 333 -3.09 3.62 14.86
N PRO A 334 -3.48 2.38 15.21
CA PRO A 334 -3.31 1.20 14.35
C PRO A 334 -3.73 1.42 12.89
N VAL A 335 -4.88 2.05 12.67
CA VAL A 335 -5.42 2.25 11.32
C VAL A 335 -4.61 3.22 10.45
N ASN A 336 -3.81 4.09 11.07
CA ASN A 336 -2.93 5.03 10.36
C ASN A 336 -1.46 4.62 10.41
N ASP A 337 -1.15 3.49 11.05
CA ASP A 337 0.21 2.97 11.14
C ASP A 337 0.62 2.34 9.80
N PRO A 338 1.58 2.94 9.06
CA PRO A 338 1.95 2.46 7.73
C PRO A 338 2.55 1.05 7.78
N PHE A 339 3.27 0.68 8.83
CA PHE A 339 3.88 -0.64 8.96
C PHE A 339 2.82 -1.70 9.25
N ARG A 340 1.82 -1.37 10.08
CA ARG A 340 0.68 -2.27 10.31
C ARG A 340 -0.08 -2.59 9.02
N LYS A 341 -0.31 -1.60 8.15
CA LYS A 341 -0.92 -1.82 6.83
C LYS A 341 -0.09 -2.75 5.96
N LEU A 342 1.23 -2.63 6.00
CA LEU A 342 2.12 -3.59 5.33
C LEU A 342 1.98 -5.00 5.92
N GLY A 343 1.79 -5.14 7.24
CA GLY A 343 1.48 -6.41 7.88
C GLY A 343 0.16 -7.04 7.41
N GLN A 344 -0.91 -6.24 7.33
CA GLN A 344 -2.19 -6.69 6.77
C GLN A 344 -2.05 -7.14 5.31
N ARG A 345 -1.21 -6.43 4.54
CA ARG A 345 -0.89 -6.79 3.17
C ARG A 345 -0.13 -8.12 3.07
N VAL A 346 0.79 -8.42 4.00
CA VAL A 346 1.42 -9.74 4.10
C VAL A 346 0.36 -10.83 4.28
N ASP A 347 -0.59 -10.63 5.19
CA ASP A 347 -1.64 -11.62 5.45
C ASP A 347 -2.51 -11.85 4.21
N ARG A 348 -2.86 -10.78 3.49
CA ARG A 348 -3.62 -10.86 2.24
C ARG A 348 -2.88 -11.67 1.17
N VAL A 349 -1.65 -11.29 0.84
CA VAL A 349 -0.83 -11.96 -0.18
C VAL A 349 -0.69 -13.45 0.12
N VAL A 350 -0.49 -13.80 1.39
CA VAL A 350 -0.32 -15.19 1.79
C VAL A 350 -1.63 -15.97 1.75
N ALA A 351 -2.75 -15.35 2.14
CA ALA A 351 -4.07 -15.97 2.02
C ALA A 351 -4.44 -16.23 0.54
N ASP A 352 -4.11 -15.29 -0.35
CA ASP A 352 -4.36 -15.40 -1.78
C ASP A 352 -3.52 -16.50 -2.44
N LEU A 353 -2.26 -16.67 -2.03
CA LEU A 353 -1.42 -17.81 -2.42
C LEU A 353 -2.02 -19.15 -1.93
N GLU A 354 -2.55 -19.19 -0.71
CA GLU A 354 -3.18 -20.38 -0.15
C GLU A 354 -4.48 -20.73 -0.89
N ALA A 355 -5.31 -19.73 -1.19
CA ALA A 355 -6.54 -19.90 -1.96
C ALA A 355 -6.24 -20.44 -3.37
N TYR A 356 -5.23 -19.89 -4.03
CA TYR A 356 -4.75 -20.39 -5.33
C TYR A 356 -4.26 -21.84 -5.26
N SER A 357 -3.48 -22.19 -4.22
CA SER A 357 -3.02 -23.57 -4.03
C SER A 357 -4.18 -24.54 -3.82
N ALA A 358 -5.20 -24.13 -3.07
CA ALA A 358 -6.39 -24.93 -2.80
C ALA A 358 -7.23 -25.15 -4.07
N ALA A 359 -7.38 -24.11 -4.90
CA ALA A 359 -8.11 -24.18 -6.18
C ALA A 359 -7.44 -25.13 -7.20
N LEU A 360 -6.12 -25.21 -7.21
CA LEU A 360 -5.38 -26.16 -8.04
C LEU A 360 -5.61 -27.61 -7.61
N LEU A 361 -5.67 -27.86 -6.30
CA LEU A 361 -5.91 -29.20 -5.75
C LEU A 361 -7.34 -29.68 -6.04
N THR A 362 -8.35 -28.80 -5.94
CA THR A 362 -9.74 -29.15 -6.26
C THR A 362 -9.93 -29.41 -7.76
N SER A 363 -9.30 -28.61 -8.62
CA SER A 363 -9.38 -28.79 -10.07
C SER A 363 -8.78 -30.13 -10.52
N SER A 364 -7.71 -30.59 -9.86
CA SER A 364 -7.07 -31.87 -10.15
C SER A 364 -7.93 -33.09 -9.75
N ALA A 365 -8.77 -32.95 -8.71
CA ALA A 365 -9.63 -34.03 -8.24
C ALA A 365 -10.84 -34.27 -9.16
N SER A 366 -11.42 -33.21 -9.73
CA SER A 366 -12.61 -33.29 -10.59
C SER A 366 -12.36 -33.85 -11.99
N GLY A 367 -11.10 -33.96 -12.42
CA GLY A 367 -10.72 -34.43 -13.76
C GLY A 367 -10.65 -35.95 -13.97
N THR A 368 -11.00 -36.79 -12.98
CA THR A 368 -10.77 -38.25 -13.06
C THR A 368 -12.01 -39.13 -13.27
N SER A 369 -13.19 -38.56 -13.55
CA SER A 369 -14.39 -39.33 -13.89
C SER A 369 -14.80 -39.18 -15.36
N SER A 370 -14.00 -39.75 -16.26
CA SER A 370 -14.49 -40.30 -17.54
C SER A 370 -13.58 -41.43 -18.01
N SER A 371 -14.19 -42.60 -18.08
CA SER A 371 -13.65 -43.93 -18.41
C SER A 371 -12.95 -44.00 -19.76
N PHE A 372 -11.83 -44.74 -19.86
CA PHE A 372 -11.58 -45.63 -21.00
C PHE A 372 -10.69 -46.82 -20.59
N THR A 373 -11.10 -47.99 -21.06
CA THR A 373 -10.59 -49.34 -20.78
C THR A 373 -9.19 -49.61 -21.33
N ALA A 374 -8.41 -50.41 -20.59
CA ALA A 374 -7.16 -51.06 -21.05
C ALA A 374 -7.42 -52.04 -22.22
N PRO A 375 -6.40 -52.42 -23.06
CA PRO A 375 -5.42 -53.43 -22.61
C PRO A 375 -3.97 -53.31 -23.16
N THR A 376 -3.00 -53.64 -22.27
CA THR A 376 -1.93 -54.66 -22.44
C THR A 376 -0.80 -54.57 -23.50
N ILE A 377 0.46 -54.59 -22.99
CA ILE A 377 1.74 -55.22 -23.46
C ILE A 377 2.89 -54.35 -24.06
N LEU A 378 4.04 -54.42 -23.33
CA LEU A 378 5.49 -54.27 -23.60
C LEU A 378 6.22 -52.88 -23.59
N PRO A 379 7.41 -52.78 -22.92
CA PRO A 379 8.38 -51.67 -22.98
C PRO A 379 9.65 -52.07 -23.81
N PRO A 380 10.82 -51.37 -23.81
CA PRO A 380 11.21 -49.96 -23.53
C PRO A 380 12.14 -49.32 -24.61
N VAL A 381 12.24 -47.98 -24.73
CA VAL A 381 13.49 -47.25 -25.11
C VAL A 381 13.42 -45.79 -24.59
N PRO A 382 14.45 -45.25 -23.90
CA PRO A 382 14.53 -43.84 -23.56
C PRO A 382 15.28 -43.05 -24.65
N GLN A 383 14.65 -42.01 -25.20
CA GLN A 383 15.35 -40.99 -25.99
C GLN A 383 15.10 -39.58 -25.43
N PRO A 384 16.12 -38.70 -25.45
CA PRO A 384 16.09 -37.39 -24.84
C PRO A 384 15.31 -36.41 -25.72
N MET A 385 14.21 -35.87 -25.18
CA MET A 385 13.45 -34.80 -25.81
C MET A 385 14.18 -33.48 -25.58
N THR A 386 14.73 -32.93 -26.66
CA THR A 386 15.22 -31.57 -26.76
C THR A 386 14.05 -30.60 -26.68
N SER A 387 14.09 -29.73 -25.67
CA SER A 387 13.11 -28.65 -25.47
C SER A 387 13.23 -27.62 -26.59
N SER A 388 12.19 -27.46 -27.39
CA SER A 388 12.00 -26.31 -28.27
C SER A 388 10.52 -25.93 -28.27
N GLN A 389 10.29 -24.67 -27.91
CA GLN A 389 9.03 -23.94 -27.92
C GLN A 389 8.18 -24.25 -29.15
N THR A 390 6.88 -24.49 -28.93
CA THR A 390 5.82 -23.99 -29.81
C THR A 390 4.52 -23.79 -29.02
N GLY A 391 4.04 -22.53 -28.99
CA GLY A 391 2.62 -22.21 -29.11
C GLY A 391 1.68 -22.55 -27.96
N ALA A 392 1.83 -21.89 -26.81
CA ALA A 392 0.67 -21.52 -25.99
C ALA A 392 0.46 -20.02 -26.17
N LYS A 393 -0.58 -19.66 -26.94
CA LYS A 393 -1.17 -18.32 -26.94
C LYS A 393 -1.88 -18.21 -25.59
N VAL A 394 -1.10 -18.02 -24.52
CA VAL A 394 -1.61 -17.80 -23.16
C VAL A 394 -2.55 -16.61 -23.25
N ASP A 395 -3.72 -16.70 -22.62
CA ASP A 395 -4.67 -15.60 -22.46
C ASP A 395 -3.95 -14.37 -21.89
N GLU A 396 -3.42 -13.52 -22.76
CA GLU A 396 -2.67 -12.30 -22.43
C GLU A 396 -3.57 -11.20 -21.81
N LEU A 397 -4.84 -11.55 -21.57
CA LEU A 397 -5.88 -10.69 -21.01
C LEU A 397 -6.25 -11.07 -19.56
N SER A 398 -5.75 -12.19 -19.03
CA SER A 398 -6.03 -12.59 -17.65
C SER A 398 -4.97 -12.06 -16.68
N GLU A 399 -5.41 -11.70 -15.47
CA GLU A 399 -4.53 -11.38 -14.34
C GLU A 399 -3.48 -12.48 -14.13
N THR A 400 -2.28 -12.10 -13.67
CA THR A 400 -1.22 -13.11 -13.44
C THR A 400 -1.67 -14.10 -12.38
N PRO A 401 -1.22 -15.37 -12.36
CA PRO A 401 -1.61 -16.29 -11.31
C PRO A 401 -0.91 -15.97 -9.97
N ASN A 402 -1.60 -16.14 -8.84
CA ASN A 402 -1.09 -15.95 -7.46
C ASN A 402 -0.06 -17.03 -7.06
N THR A 403 1.04 -17.12 -7.80
CA THR A 403 2.08 -18.13 -7.63
C THR A 403 3.02 -17.83 -6.45
N VAL A 404 3.88 -18.78 -6.10
CA VAL A 404 4.95 -18.56 -5.11
C VAL A 404 5.90 -17.44 -5.52
N GLU A 405 6.16 -17.27 -6.81
CA GLU A 405 6.98 -16.17 -7.33
C GLU A 405 6.33 -14.81 -7.10
N TRP A 406 5.04 -14.69 -7.42
CA TRP A 406 4.24 -13.50 -7.15
C TRP A 406 4.26 -13.13 -5.66
N ALA A 407 3.93 -14.09 -4.78
CA ALA A 407 3.91 -13.86 -3.35
C ALA A 407 5.29 -13.45 -2.82
N ALA A 408 6.35 -14.13 -3.27
CA ALA A 408 7.73 -13.78 -2.90
C ALA A 408 8.10 -12.35 -3.34
N GLY A 409 7.70 -11.94 -4.54
CA GLY A 409 7.91 -10.58 -5.05
C GLY A 409 7.25 -9.53 -4.17
N HIS A 410 5.98 -9.72 -3.80
CA HIS A 410 5.28 -8.82 -2.89
C HIS A 410 5.90 -8.76 -1.49
N LEU A 411 6.28 -9.91 -0.91
CA LEU A 411 6.89 -9.94 0.41
C LEU A 411 8.27 -9.24 0.41
N GLN A 412 9.09 -9.44 -0.62
CA GLN A 412 10.35 -8.71 -0.78
C GLN A 412 10.11 -7.22 -0.99
N GLY A 413 9.12 -6.86 -1.80
CA GLY A 413 8.70 -5.49 -2.00
C GLY A 413 8.29 -4.80 -0.71
N ILE A 414 7.53 -5.49 0.16
CA ILE A 414 7.18 -4.99 1.50
C ILE A 414 8.44 -4.74 2.34
N VAL A 415 9.42 -5.64 2.33
CA VAL A 415 10.70 -5.43 3.04
C VAL A 415 11.41 -4.18 2.52
N ARG A 416 11.43 -3.94 1.20
CA ARG A 416 12.01 -2.74 0.59
C ARG A 416 11.27 -1.47 0.98
N ILE A 417 9.93 -1.48 1.00
CA ILE A 417 9.14 -0.34 1.47
C ILE A 417 9.48 -0.01 2.93
N ILE A 418 9.62 -1.03 3.78
CA ILE A 418 10.02 -0.83 5.18
C ILE A 418 11.44 -0.25 5.25
N ASP A 419 12.37 -0.75 4.44
CA ASP A 419 13.76 -0.27 4.37
C ASP A 419 13.81 1.22 3.98
N THR A 420 13.19 1.60 2.87
CA THR A 420 13.09 2.99 2.43
C THR A 420 12.39 3.85 3.47
N ALA A 421 11.29 3.36 4.05
CA ALA A 421 10.58 4.06 5.10
C ALA A 421 11.46 4.25 6.34
N ILE A 422 12.42 3.39 6.68
CA ILE A 422 13.27 3.60 7.86
C ILE A 422 14.46 4.53 7.52
N PHE A 423 15.09 4.38 6.36
CA PHE A 423 16.42 4.95 6.09
C PHE A 423 16.44 6.15 5.15
N THR A 424 15.40 6.31 4.34
CA THR A 424 15.38 7.29 3.25
C THR A 424 14.62 8.57 3.63
N ARG A 425 14.15 8.66 4.88
CA ARG A 425 13.39 9.79 5.44
C ARG A 425 14.29 10.91 5.96
N ASP A 426 13.81 12.14 5.81
CA ASP A 426 14.49 13.36 6.31
C ASP A 426 14.49 13.45 7.84
N GLU A 427 13.44 12.89 8.48
CA GLU A 427 13.31 12.85 9.93
C GLU A 427 13.71 11.47 10.48
N PRO A 428 14.34 11.41 11.67
CA PRO A 428 14.65 10.15 12.32
C PRO A 428 13.36 9.39 12.70
N ILE A 429 13.37 8.08 12.49
CA ILE A 429 12.24 7.20 12.84
C ILE A 429 11.94 7.22 14.34
N LYS A 430 10.67 7.43 14.69
CA LYS A 430 10.19 7.49 16.09
C LYS A 430 10.20 6.10 16.71
N ASP A 431 10.35 6.00 18.04
CA ASP A 431 10.43 4.70 18.74
C ASP A 431 9.24 3.77 18.50
N TRP A 432 8.03 4.33 18.41
CA TRP A 432 6.82 3.54 18.14
C TRP A 432 6.78 3.02 16.70
N GLU A 433 7.27 3.81 15.73
CA GLU A 433 7.40 3.40 14.33
C GLU A 433 8.43 2.29 14.20
N GLN A 434 9.59 2.40 14.89
CA GLN A 434 10.58 1.32 14.92
C GLN A 434 9.97 0.02 15.47
N THR A 435 9.17 0.12 16.53
CA THR A 435 8.50 -1.02 17.14
C THR A 435 7.52 -1.67 16.16
N SER A 436 6.72 -0.87 15.45
CA SER A 436 5.76 -1.37 14.47
C SER A 436 6.42 -1.96 13.21
N ALA A 437 7.49 -1.33 12.73
CA ALA A 437 8.30 -1.84 11.63
C ALA A 437 8.91 -3.22 11.99
N VAL A 438 9.51 -3.35 13.18
CA VAL A 438 10.04 -4.63 13.67
C VAL A 438 8.92 -5.67 13.82
N GLN A 439 7.78 -5.29 14.40
CA GLN A 439 6.63 -6.20 14.52
C GLN A 439 6.21 -6.76 13.17
N THR A 440 6.14 -5.90 12.15
CA THR A 440 5.78 -6.26 10.78
C THR A 440 6.83 -7.18 10.14
N LEU A 441 8.12 -6.88 10.31
CA LEU A 441 9.22 -7.72 9.80
C LEU A 441 9.25 -9.11 10.47
N VAL A 442 9.00 -9.17 11.79
CA VAL A 442 8.89 -10.42 12.56
C VAL A 442 7.68 -11.22 12.11
N HIS A 443 6.54 -10.56 11.90
CA HIS A 443 5.32 -11.19 11.37
C HIS A 443 5.55 -11.78 9.98
N LEU A 444 6.18 -11.01 9.10
CA LEU A 444 6.54 -11.41 7.74
C LEU A 444 7.47 -12.64 7.74
N LEU A 445 8.50 -12.65 8.58
CA LEU A 445 9.38 -13.80 8.77
C LEU A 445 8.61 -15.04 9.26
N GLY A 446 7.73 -14.85 10.25
CA GLY A 446 6.87 -15.92 10.78
C GLY A 446 5.93 -16.47 9.71
N ALA A 447 5.33 -15.61 8.89
CA ALA A 447 4.41 -15.99 7.82
C ALA A 447 5.08 -16.92 6.79
N VAL A 448 6.35 -16.67 6.47
CA VAL A 448 7.16 -17.49 5.55
C VAL A 448 7.64 -18.78 6.23
N ILE A 449 8.21 -18.70 7.43
CA ILE A 449 8.73 -19.87 8.16
C ILE A 449 7.63 -20.91 8.40
N ASN A 450 6.44 -20.47 8.83
CA ASN A 450 5.32 -21.38 9.12
C ASN A 450 4.72 -22.05 7.87
N ARG A 451 5.19 -21.70 6.67
CA ARG A 451 4.66 -22.17 5.37
C ARG A 451 5.70 -22.89 4.53
N ASN A 452 6.56 -23.68 5.19
CA ASN A 452 7.48 -24.60 4.51
C ASN A 452 6.73 -25.82 3.94
N LYS A 453 5.88 -25.57 2.93
CA LYS A 453 5.11 -26.57 2.19
C LYS A 453 5.11 -26.22 0.69
N GLU A 454 4.89 -27.22 -0.15
CA GLU A 454 4.69 -27.00 -1.58
C GLU A 454 3.26 -26.51 -1.84
N PHE A 455 3.10 -25.42 -2.59
CA PHE A 455 1.81 -24.79 -2.91
C PHE A 455 1.26 -25.23 -4.27
N HIS A 456 2.12 -25.46 -5.25
CA HIS A 456 1.72 -25.86 -6.59
C HIS A 456 2.82 -26.70 -7.25
N PRO A 457 2.52 -27.46 -8.33
CA PRO A 457 3.57 -28.10 -9.12
C PRO A 457 4.49 -27.05 -9.76
N GLY A 458 5.74 -27.44 -10.02
CA GLY A 458 6.79 -26.55 -10.52
C GLY A 458 8.11 -27.31 -10.70
N ASN A 459 9.03 -26.70 -11.44
CA ASN A 459 10.27 -27.38 -11.85
C ASN A 459 11.30 -27.50 -10.73
N SER A 460 11.23 -26.62 -9.73
CA SER A 460 12.18 -26.58 -8.61
C SER A 460 11.46 -26.45 -7.26
N SER A 461 12.15 -26.74 -6.14
CA SER A 461 11.60 -26.43 -4.81
C SER A 461 11.34 -24.93 -4.64
N ARG A 462 12.19 -24.10 -5.25
CA ARG A 462 12.11 -22.64 -5.24
C ARG A 462 10.82 -22.11 -5.89
N ASP A 463 10.32 -22.80 -6.91
CA ASP A 463 9.08 -22.40 -7.58
C ASP A 463 7.84 -22.90 -6.84
N ARG A 464 7.97 -23.96 -6.05
CA ARG A 464 6.84 -24.64 -5.41
C ARG A 464 6.65 -24.24 -3.95
N ASN A 465 7.70 -23.76 -3.28
CA ASN A 465 7.72 -23.53 -1.84
C ASN A 465 8.25 -22.12 -1.51
N LEU A 466 7.40 -21.31 -0.88
CA LEU A 466 7.70 -19.93 -0.48
C LEU A 466 8.91 -19.83 0.44
N PHE A 467 9.05 -20.79 1.38
CA PHE A 467 10.19 -20.86 2.29
C PHE A 467 11.49 -21.13 1.53
N SER A 468 11.49 -22.12 0.62
CA SER A 468 12.67 -22.41 -0.23
C SER A 468 13.07 -21.20 -1.06
N ARG A 469 12.09 -20.43 -1.56
CA ARG A 469 12.34 -19.24 -2.40
C ARG A 469 12.99 -18.09 -1.66
N LEU A 470 12.53 -17.81 -0.45
CA LEU A 470 12.97 -16.62 0.30
C LEU A 470 14.13 -16.91 1.26
N ILE A 471 14.19 -18.11 1.83
CA ILE A 471 15.12 -18.45 2.93
C ILE A 471 15.97 -19.70 2.62
N GLY A 472 15.35 -20.76 2.09
CA GLY A 472 15.93 -22.10 2.05
C GLY A 472 17.06 -22.33 1.04
N ASP A 473 16.82 -22.03 -0.25
CA ASP A 473 17.70 -22.43 -1.36
C ASP A 473 18.34 -21.22 -2.08
N SER A 474 18.42 -20.08 -1.41
CA SER A 474 18.99 -18.88 -2.01
C SER A 474 20.46 -19.08 -2.40
N PRO A 475 20.83 -18.97 -3.69
CA PRO A 475 22.20 -19.15 -4.12
C PRO A 475 23.11 -18.09 -3.45
N PRO A 476 24.37 -18.45 -3.15
CA PRO A 476 25.33 -17.53 -2.55
C PRO A 476 25.50 -16.29 -3.43
N GLY A 477 25.17 -15.12 -2.89
CA GLY A 477 25.28 -13.82 -3.57
C GLY A 477 23.97 -13.29 -4.17
N GLN A 478 22.88 -14.06 -4.19
CA GLN A 478 21.58 -13.64 -4.74
C GLN A 478 20.41 -13.72 -3.74
N GLY A 479 20.61 -14.35 -2.58
CA GLY A 479 19.68 -14.24 -1.45
C GLY A 479 20.19 -13.25 -0.44
N GLU A 480 19.70 -12.02 -0.56
CA GLU A 480 19.71 -11.01 0.48
C GLU A 480 19.18 -11.59 1.79
N ASP A 481 19.52 -10.93 2.89
CA ASP A 481 19.21 -11.33 4.25
C ASP A 481 17.70 -11.40 4.58
N PHE A 482 16.85 -11.37 3.56
CA PHE A 482 15.41 -11.23 3.64
C PHE A 482 15.09 -10.10 4.62
N VAL A 483 14.53 -10.40 5.78
CA VAL A 483 14.26 -9.40 6.83
C VAL A 483 15.41 -9.16 7.81
N ILE A 484 16.44 -10.01 7.83
CA ILE A 484 17.45 -10.04 8.89
C ILE A 484 18.33 -8.79 8.87
N TYR A 485 18.59 -8.23 7.70
CA TYR A 485 19.32 -6.98 7.58
C TYR A 485 18.56 -5.85 8.26
N GLN A 486 17.30 -5.63 7.90
CA GLN A 486 16.45 -4.58 8.47
C GLN A 486 16.27 -4.77 9.98
N LEU A 487 16.01 -5.99 10.44
CA LEU A 487 15.91 -6.30 11.87
C LEU A 487 17.21 -5.99 12.64
N SER A 488 18.37 -6.16 12.00
CA SER A 488 19.67 -5.88 12.63
C SER A 488 19.96 -4.40 12.82
N LEU A 489 19.29 -3.55 12.05
CA LEU A 489 19.42 -2.09 12.12
C LEU A 489 18.54 -1.47 13.21
N LEU A 490 17.57 -2.22 13.74
CA LEU A 490 16.65 -1.79 14.79
C LEU A 490 16.81 -2.58 16.10
N PRO A 491 18.02 -2.68 16.70
CA PRO A 491 18.30 -3.59 17.81
C PRO A 491 17.48 -3.28 19.08
N THR A 492 17.17 -2.00 19.33
CA THR A 492 16.40 -1.57 20.51
C THR A 492 14.96 -2.08 20.43
N ALA A 493 14.25 -1.79 19.34
CA ALA A 493 12.88 -2.29 19.12
C ALA A 493 12.84 -3.82 19.00
N CYS A 494 13.82 -4.42 18.32
CA CYS A 494 13.95 -5.87 18.14
C CYS A 494 14.10 -6.63 19.48
N SER A 495 14.62 -5.99 20.53
CA SER A 495 14.71 -6.60 21.86
C SER A 495 13.34 -6.97 22.48
N MET A 496 12.25 -6.32 22.05
CA MET A 496 10.89 -6.62 22.51
C MET A 496 10.33 -7.92 21.89
N PHE A 497 10.96 -8.43 20.84
CA PHE A 497 10.50 -9.59 20.07
C PHE A 497 11.46 -10.79 20.19
N LEU A 498 12.26 -10.83 21.26
CA LEU A 498 13.24 -11.89 21.49
C LEU A 498 12.65 -13.30 21.55
N ASP A 499 11.47 -13.46 22.15
CA ASP A 499 10.84 -14.77 22.30
C ASP A 499 10.32 -15.30 20.95
N PRO A 500 9.52 -14.52 20.17
CA PRO A 500 9.16 -14.90 18.80
C PRO A 500 10.36 -15.24 17.91
N LEU A 501 11.45 -14.46 17.99
CA LEU A 501 12.67 -14.70 17.21
C LEU A 501 13.36 -16.02 17.60
N GLN A 502 13.36 -16.37 18.89
CA GLN A 502 13.91 -17.64 19.37
C GLN A 502 13.07 -18.82 18.90
N ASP A 503 11.74 -18.72 18.95
CA ASP A 503 10.84 -19.76 18.44
C ASP A 503 11.00 -19.96 16.93
N MET A 504 11.15 -18.86 16.19
CA MET A 504 11.43 -18.92 14.74
C MET A 504 12.79 -19.54 14.43
N LEU A 505 13.82 -19.28 15.25
CA LEU A 505 15.13 -19.92 15.09
C LEU A 505 15.04 -21.45 15.21
N VAL A 506 14.25 -21.96 16.16
CA VAL A 506 14.03 -23.41 16.31
C VAL A 506 13.42 -23.98 15.03
N LYS A 507 12.35 -23.35 14.53
CA LYS A 507 11.69 -23.75 13.27
C LYS A 507 12.62 -23.69 12.06
N LEU A 508 13.49 -22.68 11.97
CA LEU A 508 14.48 -22.56 10.89
C LEU A 508 15.47 -23.73 10.89
N VAL A 509 15.91 -24.16 12.07
CA VAL A 509 16.78 -25.34 12.22
C VAL A 509 16.04 -26.61 11.79
N ASP A 510 14.79 -26.78 12.23
CA ASP A 510 13.97 -27.94 11.88
C ASP A 510 13.68 -28.02 10.37
N HIS A 511 13.44 -26.86 9.75
CA HIS A 511 13.21 -26.72 8.31
C HIS A 511 14.49 -26.80 7.47
N LYS A 512 15.65 -26.98 8.10
CA LYS A 512 16.96 -27.05 7.44
C LYS A 512 17.25 -25.81 6.57
N ALA A 513 16.93 -24.63 7.11
CA ALA A 513 17.28 -23.36 6.47
C ALA A 513 18.78 -23.28 6.17
N TYR A 514 19.17 -22.42 5.22
CA TYR A 514 20.57 -22.23 4.87
C TYR A 514 21.42 -21.88 6.11
N PRO A 515 22.53 -22.59 6.41
CA PRO A 515 23.26 -22.42 7.67
C PRO A 515 23.70 -20.98 7.95
N ARG A 516 24.13 -20.25 6.91
CA ARG A 516 24.52 -18.84 7.05
C ARG A 516 23.37 -17.95 7.49
N TYR A 517 22.14 -18.25 7.06
CA TYR A 517 20.95 -17.50 7.48
C TYR A 517 20.65 -17.77 8.96
N ILE A 518 20.73 -19.03 9.39
CA ILE A 518 20.60 -19.43 10.80
C ILE A 518 21.62 -18.70 11.67
N ASP A 519 22.88 -18.63 11.23
CA ASP A 519 23.93 -17.93 11.97
C ASP A 519 23.66 -16.43 12.09
N LYS A 520 23.17 -15.77 11.02
CA LYS A 520 22.76 -14.36 11.08
C LYS A 520 21.60 -14.11 12.03
N VAL A 521 20.63 -15.03 12.11
CA VAL A 521 19.52 -14.95 13.08
C VAL A 521 20.04 -15.11 14.52
N LYS A 522 20.98 -16.04 14.76
CA LYS A 522 21.62 -16.20 16.08
C LYS A 522 22.38 -14.93 16.48
N ASP A 523 23.13 -14.34 15.56
CA ASP A 523 23.87 -13.09 15.78
C ASP A 523 22.92 -11.92 16.05
N LEU A 524 21.80 -11.83 15.32
CA LEU A 524 20.73 -10.86 15.59
C LEU A 524 20.21 -11.01 17.02
N ILE A 525 19.80 -12.23 17.44
CA ILE A 525 19.29 -12.50 18.78
C ILE A 525 20.34 -12.16 19.86
N ALA A 526 21.62 -12.49 19.63
CA ALA A 526 22.70 -12.16 20.55
C ALA A 526 22.86 -10.63 20.71
N ARG A 527 22.79 -9.86 19.62
CA ARG A 527 22.82 -8.39 19.66
C ARG A 527 21.63 -7.80 20.40
N CYS A 528 20.42 -8.30 20.13
CA CYS A 528 19.21 -7.86 20.83
C CYS A 528 19.29 -8.12 22.35
N LYS A 529 19.89 -9.25 22.78
CA LYS A 529 20.16 -9.54 24.19
C LYS A 529 21.22 -8.61 24.80
N GLY A 530 22.23 -8.20 24.03
CA GLY A 530 23.33 -7.33 24.48
C GLY A 530 23.01 -5.83 24.52
N GLY A 531 22.18 -5.35 23.60
CA GLY A 531 21.85 -3.92 23.43
C GLY A 531 21.15 -3.28 24.64
N SER A 532 20.40 -4.08 25.41
CA SER A 532 19.70 -3.62 26.62
C SER A 532 20.64 -3.07 27.71
N ARG A 533 21.93 -3.46 27.73
CA ARG A 533 22.85 -3.09 28.83
C ARG A 533 23.63 -1.78 28.64
N ARG A 534 23.67 -1.19 27.44
CA ARG A 534 24.49 0.01 27.17
C ARG A 534 23.75 1.35 27.25
N ALA A 535 22.43 1.36 27.21
CA ALA A 535 21.65 2.61 27.27
C ALA A 535 21.53 3.20 28.69
N SER A 536 21.78 2.42 29.74
CA SER A 536 21.52 2.86 31.13
C SER A 536 22.74 3.45 31.87
N THR A 537 23.93 3.51 31.28
CA THR A 537 25.15 3.97 31.99
C THR A 537 25.74 5.30 31.52
N VAL A 538 25.16 5.98 30.52
CA VAL A 538 25.71 7.25 30.00
C VAL A 538 25.05 8.49 30.62
N ALA A 539 23.93 8.34 31.34
CA ALA A 539 23.22 9.46 31.98
C ALA A 539 23.74 9.83 33.40
N ALA A 540 24.72 9.10 33.95
CA ALA A 540 25.18 9.29 35.34
C ALA A 540 26.58 9.92 35.49
N SER A 541 27.22 10.37 34.40
CA SER A 541 28.59 10.91 34.45
C SER A 541 28.78 12.20 33.66
N GLN A 542 27.89 13.18 33.84
CA GLN A 542 28.15 14.59 33.48
C GLN A 542 27.52 15.54 34.51
N SER A 543 27.95 15.45 35.77
CA SER A 543 27.72 16.52 36.75
C SER A 543 28.83 16.55 37.80
N GLY A 544 29.66 17.60 37.75
CA GLY A 544 30.77 17.87 38.68
C GLY A 544 32.12 17.57 38.02
N SER A 545 33.06 18.51 37.86
CA SER A 545 33.34 19.68 38.67
C SER A 545 34.32 20.60 37.95
N SER A 546 33.97 21.89 37.88
CA SER A 546 34.89 23.00 37.64
C SER A 546 35.36 23.55 38.99
N ALA A 547 36.67 23.49 39.27
CA ALA A 547 37.33 24.36 40.26
C ALA A 547 38.87 24.32 40.12
N ARG A 548 39.40 25.36 39.48
CA ARG A 548 40.43 26.30 39.97
C ARG A 548 41.58 25.82 40.90
N ALA A 549 42.74 26.35 40.51
CA ALA A 549 43.81 26.91 41.36
C ALA A 549 44.88 25.97 41.90
N GLY A 550 46.13 26.32 41.59
CA GLY A 550 47.30 25.49 41.84
C GLY A 550 47.80 25.50 43.28
N SER A 551 48.74 24.60 43.56
CA SER A 551 49.81 24.87 44.51
C SER A 551 50.93 23.86 44.34
N LYS A 552 52.14 24.39 44.15
CA LYS A 552 53.41 23.68 44.21
C LYS A 552 53.53 22.92 45.52
N ARG A 553 53.93 21.64 45.49
CA ARG A 553 54.80 21.07 46.52
C ARG A 553 55.71 19.99 45.97
N ARG A 554 56.98 20.35 45.99
CA ARG A 554 58.20 19.56 45.83
C ARG A 554 58.49 18.87 47.17
N SER A 555 58.74 17.56 47.17
CA SER A 555 59.53 16.79 48.16
C SER A 555 59.59 15.33 47.65
N GLN A 556 60.72 14.91 47.09
CA GLN A 556 61.76 14.12 47.77
C GLN A 556 61.30 12.71 48.19
N THR A 557 61.68 11.69 47.43
CA THR A 557 62.86 10.82 47.64
C THR A 557 62.53 9.66 48.59
N ILE A 558 62.65 8.43 48.08
CA ILE A 558 63.41 7.30 48.67
C ILE A 558 63.24 6.11 47.71
N GLU A 559 64.25 5.92 46.87
CA GLU A 559 64.57 4.65 46.24
C GLU A 559 64.99 3.64 47.31
N ARG A 560 64.53 2.39 47.20
CA ARG A 560 65.14 1.24 47.86
C ARG A 560 65.36 0.16 46.81
N ASP A 561 66.60 0.08 46.35
CA ASP A 561 67.12 -0.97 45.49
C ASP A 561 67.56 -2.20 46.35
N PRO A 562 67.45 -3.45 45.87
CA PRO A 562 67.71 -4.63 46.68
C PRO A 562 69.09 -5.26 46.46
N LYS A 563 69.59 -5.87 47.53
CA LYS A 563 70.45 -7.08 47.58
C LYS A 563 71.79 -7.04 46.84
N ARG A 564 72.86 -6.87 47.62
CA ARG A 564 74.22 -7.32 47.26
C ARG A 564 74.59 -8.57 48.08
N GLN A 565 74.68 -9.71 47.40
CA GLN A 565 75.38 -10.89 47.90
C GLN A 565 76.88 -10.80 47.58
N ARG A 566 77.66 -11.38 48.49
CA ARG A 566 79.13 -11.45 48.54
C ARG A 566 79.72 -12.27 47.39
N HIS A 567 80.97 -11.99 47.01
CA HIS A 567 82.09 -12.92 47.18
C HIS A 567 83.46 -12.21 47.00
N PRO A 568 84.55 -12.76 47.58
CA PRO A 568 85.80 -12.06 47.84
C PRO A 568 86.94 -12.45 46.89
N ARG A 569 87.93 -11.56 46.75
CA ARG A 569 89.35 -11.83 47.00
C ARG A 569 90.13 -10.54 47.12
#